data_AF-A0A6N2EH21-F1
#
_entry.id   AF-A0A6N2EH21-F1
#
_cell.length_a   1.000
_cell.length_b   1.000
_cell.length_c   1.000
_cell.angle_alpha   90.00
_cell.angle_beta   90.00
_cell.angle_gamma   90.00
#
_symmetry.space_group_name_H-M   'P 1'
#
loop_
_entity.id
_entity.type
_entity.pdbx_description
1 polymer ?
#
loop_
_entity_poly.entity_id
_entity_poly.type
_entity_poly.pdbx_seq_one_letter_code
_entity_poly.pdbx_strand_id
1 'polypeptide(L)'
;MFSPFGDWLPEVVVFHPQRFEDAQLIVLAVRDNKTALVHAGAMERLEAQRLIDFVAGGVSAMDGRAECLDDLTFVFTPDIVKLTRDGGTGR
;
A
#
# COMPACT_ATOMS: atom_id res chain seq x y z
N MET A 1 6.49 -22.07 2.57
CA MET A 1 5.27 -22.80 2.94
C MET A 1 4.22 -22.45 1.89
N PHE A 2 3.87 -23.38 1.00
CA PHE A 2 2.89 -23.12 -0.07
C PHE A 2 1.49 -23.49 0.44
N SER A 3 0.52 -22.61 0.22
CA SER A 3 -0.88 -22.84 0.57
C SER A 3 -1.46 -23.98 -0.27
N PRO A 4 -2.25 -24.91 0.30
CA PRO A 4 -2.87 -26.03 -0.43
C PRO A 4 -3.92 -25.58 -1.48
N PHE A 5 -4.24 -24.29 -1.54
CA PHE A 5 -5.14 -23.70 -2.53
C PHE A 5 -4.42 -22.97 -3.68
N GLY A 6 -3.08 -23.08 -3.76
CA GLY A 6 -2.23 -22.30 -4.65
C GLY A 6 -2.14 -20.82 -4.25
N ASP A 7 -1.34 -20.03 -4.97
CA ASP A 7 -1.10 -18.59 -4.73
C ASP A 7 -2.32 -17.68 -5.01
N TRP A 8 -3.55 -18.23 -4.92
CA TRP A 8 -4.81 -17.56 -5.27
C TRP A 8 -5.47 -16.83 -4.10
N LEU A 9 -4.89 -16.90 -2.90
CA LEU A 9 -5.38 -16.14 -1.75
C LEU A 9 -4.88 -14.70 -1.84
N PRO A 10 -5.74 -13.70 -1.56
CA PRO A 10 -5.30 -12.32 -1.44
C PRO A 10 -4.14 -12.21 -0.44
N GLU A 11 -3.03 -11.62 -0.88
CA GLU A 11 -1.83 -11.40 -0.07
C GLU A 11 -1.79 -9.95 0.42
N VAL A 12 -1.45 -9.77 1.69
CA VAL A 12 -1.17 -8.45 2.28
C VAL A 12 0.30 -8.39 2.66
N VAL A 13 1.03 -7.40 2.16
CA VAL A 13 2.44 -7.17 2.45
C VAL A 13 2.59 -5.91 3.28
N VAL A 14 3.33 -6.00 4.39
CA VAL A 14 3.60 -4.87 5.27
C VAL A 14 4.98 -4.30 4.95
N PHE A 15 5.03 -3.00 4.68
CA PHE A 15 6.24 -2.25 4.34
C PHE A 15 6.56 -1.23 5.42
N HIS A 16 7.83 -1.23 5.83
CA HIS A 16 8.44 -0.20 6.66
C HIS A 16 9.57 0.46 5.86
N PRO A 17 9.23 1.33 4.89
CA PRO A 17 10.24 1.95 4.04
C PRO A 17 11.18 2.81 4.88
N GLN A 18 12.45 2.83 4.47
CA GLN A 18 13.51 3.63 5.10
C GLN A 18 14.08 4.66 4.13
N ARG A 19 13.79 4.53 2.83
CA ARG A 19 14.32 5.39 1.78
C ARG A 19 13.31 5.49 0.63
N PHE A 20 13.44 6.53 -0.18
CA PHE A 20 12.52 6.77 -1.30
C PHE A 20 12.47 5.62 -2.31
N GLU A 21 13.57 4.88 -2.52
CA GLU A 21 13.64 3.77 -3.47
C GLU A 21 12.68 2.63 -3.13
N ASP A 22 12.29 2.47 -1.86
CA ASP A 22 11.34 1.45 -1.42
C ASP A 22 9.94 1.66 -2.05
N ALA A 23 9.64 2.89 -2.50
CA ALA A 23 8.41 3.21 -3.21
C ALA A 23 8.19 2.32 -4.44
N GLN A 24 9.25 1.98 -5.17
CA GLN A 24 9.15 1.11 -6.33
C GLN A 24 8.70 -0.30 -5.95
N LEU A 25 9.25 -0.85 -4.86
CA LEU A 25 8.89 -2.19 -4.38
C LEU A 25 7.41 -2.26 -3.96
N ILE A 26 6.91 -1.19 -3.34
CA ILE A 26 5.50 -1.08 -2.94
C ILE A 26 4.59 -1.07 -4.18
N VAL A 27 4.90 -0.26 -5.20
CA VAL A 27 4.13 -0.22 -6.45
C VAL A 27 4.15 -1.58 -7.17
N LEU A 28 5.31 -2.24 -7.20
CA LEU A 28 5.44 -3.58 -7.80
C LEU A 28 4.59 -4.62 -7.06
N ALA A 29 4.55 -4.56 -5.72
CA ALA A 29 3.69 -5.46 -4.95
C ALA A 29 2.20 -5.26 -5.29
N VAL A 30 1.74 -4.01 -5.42
CA VAL A 30 0.36 -3.74 -5.83
C VAL A 30 0.07 -4.22 -7.24
N ARG A 31 1.00 -3.99 -8.18
CA ARG A 31 0.91 -4.50 -9.56
C ARG A 31 0.83 -6.03 -9.60
N ASP A 32 1.52 -6.71 -8.69
CA ASP A 32 1.50 -8.17 -8.57
C ASP A 32 0.28 -8.68 -7.76
N ASN A 33 -0.80 -7.88 -7.71
CA ASN A 33 -2.08 -8.17 -7.06
C ASN A 33 -2.03 -8.33 -5.54
N LYS A 34 -1.04 -7.71 -4.88
CA LYS A 34 -0.90 -7.73 -3.42
C LYS A 34 -1.38 -6.41 -2.81
N THR A 35 -2.04 -6.47 -1.67
CA THR A 35 -2.34 -5.27 -0.89
C THR A 35 -1.10 -4.84 -0.11
N ALA A 36 -0.71 -3.58 -0.20
CA ALA A 36 0.43 -3.04 0.55
C ALA A 36 -0.05 -2.20 1.73
N LEU A 37 0.31 -2.60 2.95
CA LEU A 37 0.22 -1.77 4.14
C LEU A 37 1.57 -1.09 4.35
N VAL A 38 1.62 0.23 4.30
CA VAL A 38 2.86 1.00 4.35
C VAL A 38 2.86 1.85 5.60
N HIS A 39 3.87 1.69 6.46
CA HIS A 39 4.11 2.55 7.60
C HIS A 39 5.45 3.27 7.45
N ALA A 40 5.43 4.54 7.07
CA ALA A 40 6.61 5.35 6.75
C ALA A 40 7.23 6.06 7.98
N GLY A 41 6.99 5.54 9.19
CA GLY A 41 7.48 6.14 10.45
C GLY A 41 8.99 6.20 10.63
N ALA A 42 9.76 5.48 9.81
CA ALA A 42 11.23 5.50 9.83
C ALA A 42 11.85 6.54 8.89
N MET A 43 11.03 7.31 8.16
CA MET A 43 11.48 8.30 7.18
C MET A 43 11.23 9.73 7.69
N GLU A 44 12.02 10.68 7.21
CA GLU A 44 11.74 12.10 7.42
C GLU A 44 10.41 12.49 6.75
N ARG A 45 9.63 13.38 7.39
CA ARG A 45 8.26 13.73 6.96
C ARG A 45 8.16 14.11 5.47
N LEU A 46 9.13 14.85 4.95
CA LEU A 46 9.16 15.25 3.54
C LEU A 46 9.43 14.06 2.60
N GLU A 47 10.32 13.15 2.97
CA GLU A 47 10.58 11.94 2.19
C GLU A 47 9.43 10.95 2.26
N ALA A 48 8.83 10.77 3.44
CA ALA A 48 7.63 9.96 3.63
C ALA A 48 6.50 10.45 2.70
N GLN A 49 6.21 11.76 2.68
CA GLN A 49 5.20 12.33 1.79
C GLN A 49 5.52 12.05 0.32
N ARG A 50 6.76 12.28 -0.12
CA ARG A 50 7.17 12.01 -1.50
C ARG A 50 7.04 10.53 -1.88
N LEU A 51 7.38 9.62 -0.96
CA LEU A 51 7.21 8.19 -1.16
C LEU A 51 5.72 7.85 -1.33
N ILE A 52 4.85 8.37 -0.45
CA ILE A 52 3.41 8.15 -0.53
C ILE A 52 2.82 8.71 -1.82
N ASP A 53 3.20 9.93 -2.23
CA ASP A 53 2.75 10.53 -3.49
C ASP A 53 3.17 9.70 -4.72
N PHE A 54 4.40 9.18 -4.72
CA PHE A 54 4.90 8.30 -5.77
C PHE A 54 4.09 7.00 -5.83
N VAL A 55 3.88 6.35 -4.69
CA VAL A 55 3.11 5.10 -4.62
C VAL A 55 1.67 5.34 -5.03
N ALA A 56 1.02 6.39 -4.52
CA ALA A 56 -0.35 6.74 -4.87
C ALA A 56 -0.50 7.01 -6.37
N GLY A 57 0.45 7.73 -6.98
CA GLY A 57 0.48 7.95 -8.43
C GLY A 57 0.61 6.64 -9.23
N GLY A 58 1.51 5.75 -8.82
CA GLY A 58 1.68 4.44 -9.45
C GLY A 58 0.45 3.54 -9.32
N VAL A 59 -0.13 3.48 -8.12
CA VAL A 59 -1.33 2.67 -7.82
C VAL A 59 -2.55 3.22 -8.56
N SER A 60 -2.73 4.55 -8.60
CA SER A 60 -3.82 5.19 -9.34
C SER A 60 -3.73 4.97 -10.84
N ALA A 61 -2.53 4.82 -11.41
CA ALA A 61 -2.34 4.52 -12.83
C ALA A 61 -2.76 3.08 -13.22
N MET A 62 -2.98 2.21 -12.24
CA MET A 62 -3.40 0.81 -12.41
C MET A 62 -4.80 0.56 -11.84
N ASP A 63 -5.62 1.61 -11.73
CA ASP A 63 -6.98 1.57 -11.15
C ASP A 63 -7.06 1.01 -9.71
N GLY A 64 -5.93 0.99 -9.01
CA GLY A 64 -5.86 0.64 -7.60
C GLY A 64 -6.37 1.75 -6.69
N ARG A 65 -6.46 1.47 -5.39
CA ARG A 65 -6.98 2.40 -4.39
C ARG A 65 -5.93 2.67 -3.33
N ALA A 66 -5.90 3.90 -2.83
CA ALA A 66 -5.07 4.32 -1.70
C ALA A 66 -5.98 4.84 -0.58
N GLU A 67 -5.70 4.44 0.65
CA GLU A 67 -6.40 4.93 1.83
C GLU A 67 -5.40 5.32 2.93
N CYS A 68 -5.57 6.52 3.47
CA CYS A 68 -4.82 7.00 4.63
C CYS A 68 -5.46 6.46 5.91
N LEU A 69 -4.73 5.64 6.67
CA LEU A 69 -5.18 5.13 7.96
C LEU A 69 -4.83 6.09 9.10
N ASP A 70 -3.64 6.67 9.06
CA ASP A 70 -3.13 7.71 9.96
C ASP A 70 -2.05 8.56 9.25
N ASP A 71 -1.44 9.52 9.94
CA ASP A 71 -0.42 10.44 9.40
C ASP A 71 0.73 9.77 8.61
N LEU A 72 1.12 8.53 8.96
CA LEU A 72 2.27 7.83 8.38
C LEU A 72 1.95 6.41 7.90
N THR A 73 0.69 5.98 8.02
CA THR A 73 0.22 4.63 7.68
C THR A 73 -0.82 4.69 6.59
N PHE A 74 -0.56 3.96 5.51
CA PHE A 74 -1.38 3.94 4.29
C PHE A 74 -1.64 2.50 3.85
N VAL A 75 -2.80 2.27 3.24
CA VAL A 75 -3.14 1.02 2.58
C VAL A 75 -3.30 1.28 1.10
N PHE A 76 -2.62 0.47 0.28
CA PHE A 76 -2.75 0.47 -1.17
C PHE A 76 -3.27 -0.88 -1.62
N THR A 77 -4.38 -0.89 -2.35
CA THR A 77 -5.00 -2.11 -2.87
C THR A 77 -4.98 -2.13 -4.39
N PRO A 78 -4.80 -3.31 -5.03
CA PRO A 78 -5.09 -3.47 -6.44
C PRO A 78 -6.60 -3.35 -6.71
N ASP A 79 -6.99 -3.25 -7.98
CA ASP A 79 -8.39 -3.14 -8.43
C ASP A 79 -9.26 -4.34 -8.01
N ILE A 80 -8.67 -5.55 -7.98
CA ILE A 80 -9.35 -6.80 -7.60
C ILE A 80 -9.69 -6.89 -6.10
N VAL A 81 -9.15 -5.99 -5.26
CA VAL A 81 -9.39 -6.00 -3.81
C VAL A 81 -10.35 -4.87 -3.44
N LYS A 82 -11.50 -5.24 -2.86
CA LYS A 82 -12.45 -4.28 -2.31
C LYS A 82 -11.98 -3.76 -0.96
N LEU A 83 -11.53 -2.51 -0.92
CA LEU A 83 -11.30 -1.77 0.31
C LEU A 83 -12.60 -1.12 0.82
N THR A 84 -12.92 -1.34 2.10
CA THR A 84 -14.07 -0.71 2.79
C THR A 84 -13.64 -0.28 4.18
N ARG A 85 -13.75 1.01 4.49
CA ARG A 85 -13.62 1.54 5.85
C ARG A 85 -14.93 1.25 6.61
N ASP A 86 -14.84 0.62 7.77
CA ASP A 86 -15.97 0.52 8.69
C ASP A 86 -16.42 1.95 9.05
N GLY A 87 -17.72 2.20 9.12
CA GLY A 87 -18.36 3.52 9.05
C GLY A 87 -18.07 4.51 10.19
N GLY A 88 -16.86 4.51 10.76
CA GLY A 88 -16.33 5.54 11.62
C GLY A 88 -16.18 6.85 10.85
N THR A 89 -17.17 7.71 11.05
CA THR A 89 -17.18 9.15 10.82
C THR A 89 -15.77 9.73 10.70
N GLY A 90 -15.47 10.26 9.50
CA GLY A 90 -14.28 11.05 9.24
C GLY A 90 -14.13 12.16 10.29
N ARG A 91 -12.92 12.28 10.81
CA ARG A 91 -12.42 13.53 11.34
C ARG A 91 -11.69 14.26 10.22
#